data_AF-A0A952XZP5-F1
#
_entry.id   AF-A0A952XZP5-F1
#
_cell.length_a   1.000
_cell.length_b   1.000
_cell.length_c   1.000
_cell.angle_alpha   90.00
_cell.angle_beta   90.00
_cell.angle_gamma   90.00
#
_symmetry.space_group_name_H-M   'P 1'
#
loop_
_entity.id
_entity.type
_entity.pdbx_description
1 polymer ?
#
loop_
_entity_poly.entity_id
_entity_poly.type
_entity_poly.pdbx_seq_one_letter_code
_entity_poly.pdbx_strand_id
1 'polypeptide(L)'
;MIFRRNAAFMLALLPGLAAQPVHAQQRVDHLESCAPSERNADFVRIRNGCDQPVSLIFWRFSLSAPITRTLQRGEVFQEHFTGDSGWWMSTACPLGYDPDPPFLLENTKVIVESTYRCVSKQISMLH
;
A
#
# COMPACT_ATOMS: atom_id res chain seq x y z
N MET A 1 -29.02 -14.55 70.04
CA MET A 1 -28.07 -15.07 69.01
C MET A 1 -28.87 -15.29 67.73
N ILE A 2 -28.97 -14.29 66.84
CA ILE A 2 -28.26 -14.11 65.54
C ILE A 2 -28.38 -15.40 64.67
N PHE A 3 -29.06 -15.46 63.52
CA PHE A 3 -28.71 -14.79 62.24
C PHE A 3 -29.91 -14.76 61.26
N ARG A 4 -30.16 -13.58 60.66
CA ARG A 4 -30.96 -13.38 59.45
C ARG A 4 -30.06 -13.62 58.23
N ARG A 5 -30.53 -14.37 57.23
CA ARG A 5 -29.88 -14.46 55.90
C ARG A 5 -30.76 -13.75 54.87
N ASN A 6 -30.42 -12.49 54.59
CA ASN A 6 -30.94 -11.75 53.44
C ASN A 6 -30.20 -12.24 52.19
N ALA A 7 -30.93 -12.76 51.20
CA ALA A 7 -30.39 -13.02 49.87
C ALA A 7 -30.46 -11.72 49.05
N ALA A 8 -29.29 -11.13 48.77
CA ALA A 8 -29.17 -9.99 47.87
C ALA A 8 -29.16 -10.49 46.42
N PHE A 9 -30.19 -10.14 45.66
CA PHE A 9 -30.26 -10.29 44.21
C PHE A 9 -29.41 -9.16 43.59
N MET A 10 -28.16 -9.43 43.24
CA MET A 10 -27.33 -8.52 42.44
C MET A 10 -27.65 -8.75 40.96
N LEU A 11 -28.40 -7.84 40.35
CA LEU A 11 -28.48 -7.70 38.89
C LEU A 11 -27.12 -7.18 38.38
N ALA A 12 -26.40 -8.01 37.64
CA ALA A 12 -25.24 -7.59 36.87
C ALA A 12 -25.71 -6.89 35.58
N LEU A 13 -25.71 -5.56 35.59
CA LEU A 13 -25.74 -4.73 34.38
C LEU A 13 -24.31 -4.66 33.83
N LEU A 14 -23.98 -5.52 32.88
CA LEU A 14 -22.75 -5.39 32.08
C LEU A 14 -23.03 -4.35 30.97
N PRO A 15 -22.36 -3.18 30.96
CA PRO A 15 -22.44 -2.28 29.82
C PRO A 15 -21.78 -2.96 28.63
N GLY A 16 -22.56 -3.11 27.55
CA GLY A 16 -22.07 -3.57 26.27
C GLY A 16 -20.93 -2.67 25.80
N LEU A 17 -19.72 -3.23 25.73
CA LEU A 17 -18.66 -2.73 24.89
C LEU A 17 -19.21 -2.75 23.45
N ALA A 18 -19.69 -1.60 22.99
CA ALA A 18 -19.94 -1.38 21.58
C ALA A 18 -18.61 -1.61 20.86
N ALA A 19 -18.50 -2.76 20.19
CA ALA A 19 -17.40 -3.03 19.29
C ALA A 19 -17.40 -1.90 18.26
N GLN A 20 -16.43 -0.99 18.37
CA GLN A 20 -16.24 0.02 17.36
C GLN A 20 -16.00 -0.71 16.04
N PRO A 21 -16.71 -0.36 14.95
CA PRO A 21 -16.45 -0.99 13.68
C PRO A 21 -15.01 -0.69 13.31
N VAL A 22 -14.17 -1.73 13.34
CA VAL A 22 -12.87 -1.70 12.67
C VAL A 22 -13.22 -1.47 11.21
N HIS A 23 -13.03 -0.24 10.74
CA HIS A 23 -13.18 0.06 9.33
C HIS A 23 -12.17 -0.82 8.58
N ALA A 24 -12.67 -1.86 7.92
CA ALA A 24 -11.85 -2.75 7.14
C ALA A 24 -11.10 -1.92 6.09
N GLN A 25 -9.76 -1.95 6.15
CA GLN A 25 -8.93 -1.20 5.21
C GLN A 25 -9.20 -1.72 3.80
N GLN A 26 -9.65 -0.83 2.91
CA GLN A 26 -9.98 -1.20 1.54
C GLN A 26 -8.72 -1.67 0.81
N ARG A 27 -8.77 -2.88 0.26
CA ARG A 27 -7.71 -3.53 -0.53
C ARG A 27 -8.14 -3.60 -1.99
N VAL A 28 -7.22 -3.27 -2.88
CA VAL A 28 -7.40 -3.36 -4.34
C VAL A 28 -6.18 -4.00 -4.98
N ASP A 29 -6.35 -4.52 -6.19
CA ASP A 29 -5.23 -5.01 -6.99
C ASP A 29 -4.29 -3.87 -7.39
N HIS A 30 -3.01 -4.22 -7.51
CA HIS A 30 -2.01 -3.38 -8.12
C HIS A 30 -2.21 -3.34 -9.65
N LEU A 31 -1.60 -2.34 -10.31
CA LEU A 31 -1.96 -1.92 -11.68
C LEU A 31 -0.80 -2.03 -12.69
N GLU A 32 0.29 -2.72 -12.38
CA GLU A 32 1.45 -2.87 -13.28
C GLU A 32 1.09 -3.55 -14.61
N SER A 33 0.03 -4.38 -14.64
CA SER A 33 -0.46 -4.99 -15.88
C SER A 33 -0.96 -3.95 -16.90
N CYS A 34 -1.58 -2.86 -16.44
CA CYS A 34 -1.99 -1.73 -17.28
C CYS A 34 -1.00 -0.56 -17.25
N ALA A 35 0.02 -0.62 -16.40
CA ALA A 35 1.15 0.31 -16.37
C ALA A 35 2.49 -0.41 -16.65
N PRO A 36 2.66 -1.03 -17.84
CA PRO A 36 3.83 -1.85 -18.13
C PRO A 36 5.11 -1.01 -18.18
N SER A 37 6.22 -1.66 -17.82
CA SER A 37 7.56 -1.10 -17.98
C SER A 37 8.17 -1.50 -19.32
N GLU A 38 8.91 -0.58 -19.91
CA GLU A 38 9.77 -0.76 -21.07
C GLU A 38 11.20 -0.38 -20.63
N ARG A 39 12.19 -1.21 -20.99
CA ARG A 39 13.59 -0.95 -20.68
C ARG A 39 14.44 -1.07 -21.93
N ASN A 40 15.41 -0.17 -22.07
CA ASN A 40 16.56 -0.35 -22.94
C ASN A 40 17.86 -0.06 -22.18
N ALA A 41 18.97 0.13 -22.90
CA ALA A 41 20.27 0.42 -22.30
C ALA A 41 20.32 1.76 -21.54
N ASP A 42 19.50 2.73 -21.94
CA ASP A 42 19.62 4.14 -21.52
C ASP A 42 18.46 4.60 -20.63
N PHE A 43 17.35 3.86 -20.58
CA PHE A 43 16.18 4.24 -19.78
C PHE A 43 15.32 3.06 -19.32
N VAL A 44 14.53 3.34 -18.28
CA VAL A 44 13.27 2.65 -18.00
C VAL A 44 12.13 3.64 -18.18
N ARG A 45 11.08 3.17 -18.83
CA ARG A 45 9.87 3.93 -19.13
C ARG A 45 8.67 3.16 -18.60
N ILE A 46 7.73 3.85 -17.97
CA ILE A 46 6.47 3.28 -17.50
C ILE A 46 5.35 4.17 -18.03
N ARG A 47 4.42 3.60 -18.78
CA ARG A 47 3.25 4.32 -19.31
C ARG A 47 2.01 3.90 -18.55
N ASN A 48 1.24 4.86 -18.04
CA ASN A 48 -0.07 4.55 -17.47
C ASN A 48 -1.10 4.28 -18.60
N GLY A 49 -1.35 3.01 -18.92
CA GLY A 49 -2.40 2.57 -19.83
C GLY A 49 -3.74 2.25 -19.14
N CYS A 50 -3.82 2.41 -17.82
CA CYS A 50 -5.02 2.18 -17.04
C CYS A 50 -6.11 3.22 -17.37
N ASP A 51 -7.35 2.98 -16.96
CA ASP A 51 -8.47 3.90 -17.11
C ASP A 51 -8.55 4.96 -16.00
N GLN A 52 -7.62 4.91 -15.04
CA GLN A 52 -7.56 5.79 -13.88
C GLN A 52 -6.12 6.28 -13.59
N PRO A 53 -5.96 7.38 -12.83
CA PRO A 53 -4.64 7.84 -12.38
C PRO A 53 -3.98 6.82 -11.45
N VAL A 54 -2.67 6.66 -11.59
CA VAL A 54 -1.86 5.75 -10.77
C VAL A 54 -0.83 6.51 -9.95
N SER A 55 -0.60 6.06 -8.72
CA SER A 55 0.55 6.41 -7.89
C SER A 55 1.67 5.41 -8.18
N LEU A 56 2.66 5.88 -8.93
CA LEU A 56 3.89 5.15 -9.24
C LEU A 56 4.93 5.41 -8.15
N ILE A 57 5.49 4.34 -7.59
CA ILE A 57 6.73 4.40 -6.80
C ILE A 57 7.79 3.66 -7.60
N PHE A 58 8.94 4.31 -7.85
CA PHE A 58 10.03 3.74 -8.62
C PHE A 58 11.33 3.87 -7.83
N TRP A 59 12.12 2.80 -7.77
CA TRP A 59 13.45 2.86 -7.18
C TRP A 59 14.46 2.08 -8.01
N ARG A 60 15.49 2.79 -8.43
CA ARG A 60 16.72 2.25 -9.01
C ARG A 60 17.79 2.18 -7.91
N PHE A 61 18.57 1.10 -7.87
CA PHE A 61 19.61 0.90 -6.85
C PHE A 61 20.59 2.06 -6.67
N SER A 62 20.95 2.74 -7.77
CA SER A 62 21.88 3.88 -7.73
C SER A 62 21.27 5.14 -7.10
N LEU A 63 19.97 5.16 -6.82
CA LEU A 63 19.30 6.26 -6.15
C LEU A 63 19.28 6.00 -4.64
N SER A 64 19.49 7.07 -3.86
CA SER A 64 19.42 7.02 -2.40
C SER A 64 17.98 6.90 -1.88
N ALA A 65 16.98 7.23 -2.70
CA ALA A 65 15.57 7.24 -2.33
C ALA A 65 14.66 6.87 -3.51
N PRO A 66 13.46 6.32 -3.23
CA PRO A 66 12.45 6.09 -4.25
C PRO A 66 11.90 7.41 -4.81
N ILE A 67 11.49 7.39 -6.07
CA ILE A 67 10.78 8.45 -6.76
C ILE A 67 9.29 8.13 -6.75
N THR A 68 8.47 9.03 -6.22
CA THR A 68 7.01 8.92 -6.28
C THR A 68 6.44 9.90 -7.29
N ARG A 69 5.57 9.41 -8.18
CA ARG A 69 4.89 10.20 -9.20
C ARG A 69 3.44 9.76 -9.36
N THR A 70 2.55 10.73 -9.51
CA THR A 70 1.21 10.46 -10.02
C THR A 70 1.26 10.50 -11.54
N LEU A 71 0.79 9.46 -12.22
CA LEU A 71 0.63 9.44 -13.67
C LEU A 71 -0.85 9.44 -14.02
N GLN A 72 -1.30 10.45 -14.76
CA GLN A 72 -2.60 10.47 -15.40
C GLN A 72 -2.68 9.42 -16.51
N ARG A 73 -3.88 9.15 -17.01
CA ARG A 73 -4.09 8.22 -18.12
C ARG A 73 -3.30 8.66 -19.36
N GLY A 74 -2.52 7.74 -19.91
CA GLY A 74 -1.68 7.94 -21.08
C GLY A 74 -0.32 8.58 -20.79
N GLU A 75 -0.10 9.12 -19.60
CA GLU A 75 1.17 9.73 -19.21
C GLU A 75 2.30 8.71 -19.07
N VAL A 76 3.52 9.22 -19.20
CA VAL A 76 4.74 8.43 -19.23
C VAL A 76 5.69 8.95 -18.18
N PHE A 77 6.11 8.06 -17.29
CA PHE A 77 7.31 8.22 -16.48
C PHE A 77 8.52 7.67 -17.26
N GLN A 78 9.63 8.39 -17.29
CA GLN A 78 10.88 7.92 -17.87
C GLN A 78 12.03 8.34 -16.99
N GLU A 79 12.85 7.37 -16.60
CA GLU A 79 14.08 7.59 -15.86
C GLU A 79 15.27 7.18 -16.74
N HIS A 80 16.23 8.08 -16.87
CA HIS A 80 17.44 7.86 -17.66
C HIS A 80 18.59 7.30 -16.82
N PHE A 81 19.42 6.50 -17.47
CA PHE A 81 20.61 5.89 -16.89
C PHE A 81 21.88 6.50 -17.49
N THR A 82 22.93 6.56 -16.68
CA THR A 82 24.29 6.83 -17.13
C THR A 82 25.11 5.58 -16.83
N GLY A 83 25.25 4.67 -17.80
CA GLY A 83 25.91 3.38 -17.62
C GLY A 83 24.94 2.23 -17.35
N ASP A 84 25.42 1.14 -16.72
CA ASP A 84 24.58 -0.01 -16.39
C ASP A 84 23.37 0.44 -15.55
N SER A 85 22.16 0.16 -16.05
CA SER A 85 20.92 0.53 -15.35
C SER A 85 20.81 -0.13 -13.99
N GLY A 86 21.58 -1.21 -13.75
CA GLY A 86 21.49 -2.03 -12.57
C GLY A 86 20.09 -2.61 -12.40
N TRP A 87 19.78 -2.99 -11.16
CA TRP A 87 18.43 -3.43 -10.79
C TRP A 87 17.56 -2.23 -10.40
N TRP A 88 16.26 -2.36 -10.66
CA TRP A 88 15.23 -1.42 -10.26
C TRP A 88 13.96 -2.18 -9.88
N MET A 89 13.06 -1.53 -9.16
CA MET A 89 11.73 -2.03 -8.86
C MET A 89 10.72 -0.89 -8.90
N SER A 90 9.46 -1.20 -9.14
CA SER A 90 8.37 -0.22 -9.12
C SER A 90 7.07 -0.83 -8.64
N THR A 91 6.15 0.02 -8.20
CA THR A 91 4.75 -0.33 -7.94
C THR A 91 3.83 0.63 -8.66
N ALA A 92 2.62 0.16 -9.01
CA ALA A 92 1.56 1.01 -9.53
C ALA A 92 0.28 0.74 -8.74
N CYS A 93 -0.12 1.67 -7.88
CA CYS A 93 -1.40 1.62 -7.16
C CYS A 93 -2.36 2.67 -7.70
N PRO A 94 -3.69 2.51 -7.54
CA PRO A 94 -4.61 3.61 -7.79
C PRO A 94 -4.25 4.84 -6.94
N LEU A 95 -4.48 6.04 -7.46
CA LEU A 95 -4.26 7.26 -6.67
C LEU A 95 -5.05 7.20 -5.34
N GLY A 96 -4.35 7.47 -4.23
CA GLY A 96 -4.93 7.35 -2.88
C GLY A 96 -4.69 6.00 -2.20
N TYR A 97 -3.95 5.09 -2.83
CA TYR A 97 -3.55 3.81 -2.27
C TYR A 97 -2.01 3.70 -2.20
N ASP A 98 -1.52 2.90 -1.26
CA ASP A 98 -0.10 2.52 -1.13
C ASP A 98 0.05 0.99 -1.18
N PRO A 99 1.21 0.46 -1.60
CA PRO A 99 1.45 -0.98 -1.57
C PRO A 99 1.51 -1.51 -0.13
N ASP A 100 0.92 -2.69 0.08
CA ASP A 100 1.00 -3.49 1.30
C ASP A 100 1.56 -4.88 0.92
N PRO A 101 2.80 -5.21 1.30
CA PRO A 101 3.64 -4.49 2.26
C PRO A 101 4.24 -3.18 1.69
N PRO A 102 4.73 -2.26 2.56
CA PRO A 102 5.32 -0.99 2.13
C PRO A 102 6.48 -1.15 1.16
N PHE A 103 6.65 -0.17 0.28
CA PHE A 103 7.74 -0.13 -0.70
C PHE A 103 9.10 0.09 -0.03
N LEU A 104 9.77 -1.00 0.34
CA LEU A 104 11.05 -1.05 1.05
C LEU A 104 11.94 -2.16 0.46
N LEU A 105 13.26 -2.06 0.64
CA LEU A 105 14.21 -3.06 0.14
C LEU A 105 13.94 -4.46 0.70
N GLU A 106 13.54 -4.56 1.97
CA GLU A 106 13.19 -5.83 2.61
C GLU A 106 11.99 -6.53 1.95
N ASN A 107 11.13 -5.79 1.25
CA ASN A 107 9.96 -6.30 0.56
C ASN A 107 10.19 -6.51 -0.95
N THR A 108 11.43 -6.34 -1.45
CA THR A 108 11.77 -6.38 -2.88
C THR A 108 11.17 -7.58 -3.59
N LYS A 109 11.26 -8.78 -3.00
CA LYS A 109 10.72 -10.01 -3.63
C LYS A 109 9.24 -9.87 -3.93
N VAL A 110 8.44 -9.48 -2.95
CA VAL A 110 6.97 -9.35 -3.07
C VAL A 110 6.60 -8.26 -4.08
N ILE A 111 7.35 -7.16 -4.11
CA ILE A 111 7.15 -6.06 -5.05
C ILE A 111 7.49 -6.48 -6.49
N VAL A 112 8.65 -7.07 -6.72
CA VAL A 112 9.13 -7.48 -8.05
C VAL A 112 8.29 -8.63 -8.62
N GLU A 113 7.83 -9.55 -7.78
CA GLU A 113 6.91 -10.63 -8.17
C GLU A 113 5.46 -10.16 -8.30
N SER A 114 5.17 -8.88 -7.99
CA SER A 114 3.83 -8.30 -7.98
C SER A 114 2.81 -9.16 -7.21
N THR A 115 3.19 -9.69 -6.04
CA THR A 115 2.32 -10.52 -5.19
C THR A 115 1.70 -9.74 -4.02
N TYR A 116 1.69 -8.41 -4.10
CA TYR A 116 1.20 -7.50 -3.05
C TYR A 116 -0.22 -7.00 -3.34
N ARG A 117 -0.81 -6.22 -2.43
CA ARG A 117 -2.07 -5.50 -2.67
C ARG A 117 -1.90 -4.01 -2.42
N CYS A 118 -2.72 -3.19 -3.04
CA CYS A 118 -2.76 -1.77 -2.75
C CYS A 118 -3.82 -1.52 -1.67
N VAL A 119 -3.48 -0.77 -0.64
CA VAL A 119 -4.38 -0.43 0.48
C VAL A 119 -4.65 1.06 0.52
N SER A 120 -5.89 1.44 0.86
CA SER A 120 -6.26 2.85 0.98
C SER A 120 -5.36 3.57 1.98
N LYS A 121 -4.92 4.79 1.64
CA LYS A 121 -4.13 5.67 2.51
C LYS A 121 -4.90 6.18 3.74
N GLN A 122 -6.17 5.80 3.92
CA GLN A 122 -6.97 6.22 5.07
C GLN A 122 -6.38 5.70 6.40
N ILE A 123 -5.64 6.61 7.05
CA ILE A 123 -5.27 6.69 8.47
C ILE A 123 -4.51 5.48 9.02
N SER A 124 -3.25 5.37 8.63
CA SER A 124 -2.22 4.79 9.52
C SER A 124 -1.66 5.85 10.48
N MET A 125 -2.52 6.72 11.05
CA MET A 125 -2.18 7.65 12.14
C MET A 125 -2.64 7.11 13.50
N LEU A 126 -2.39 5.84 13.77
CA LEU A 126 -2.49 5.25 15.10
C LEU A 126 -1.31 4.31 15.32
N HIS A 127 -0.14 4.88 15.58
CA HIS A 127 0.91 4.27 16.40
C HIS A 127 1.60 5.36 17.21
#